data_AF-A0AAE3AG09-F1
#
_entry.id   AF-A0AAE3AG09-F1
#
_cell.length_a   1.000
_cell.length_b   1.000
_cell.length_c   1.000
_cell.angle_alpha   90.00
_cell.angle_beta   90.00
_cell.angle_gamma   90.00
#
_symmetry.space_group_name_H-M   'P 1'
#
loop_
_entity.id
_entity.type
_entity.pdbx_description
1 polymer ?
#
loop_
_entity_poly.entity_id
_entity_poly.type
_entity_poly.pdbx_seq_one_letter_code
_entity_poly.pdbx_strand_id
1 'polypeptide(L)'
;MKENTIKAALAAALGALCAYGIQLLVPVLVLLVVMVLDYITGMTKAWNAGELSSRVGLWGILKKVGYLVIVGVACVVDWLLRYGADSLGWNWPVDFLFASIVIIWLVINELLSILENVSAIGAPVPGFMQALLKKLKVHTEDTAEENLPGEENSDE
;
A
#
# COMPACT_ATOMS: atom_id res chain seq x y z
N MET A 1 -21.81 -16.23 -3.41
CA MET A 1 -20.74 -16.06 -4.42
C MET A 1 -19.65 -15.07 -3.99
N LYS A 2 -19.96 -13.84 -3.55
CA LYS A 2 -18.96 -12.80 -3.19
C LYS A 2 -17.93 -13.23 -2.12
N GLU A 3 -18.34 -13.98 -1.09
CA GLU A 3 -17.45 -14.38 0.00
C GLU A 3 -16.35 -15.36 -0.46
N ASN A 4 -16.68 -16.27 -1.38
CA ASN A 4 -15.72 -17.24 -1.92
C ASN A 4 -14.76 -16.58 -2.91
N THR A 5 -15.19 -15.55 -3.64
CA THR A 5 -14.31 -14.78 -4.54
C THR A 5 -13.31 -13.93 -3.76
N ILE A 6 -13.72 -13.37 -2.60
CA ILE A 6 -12.82 -12.63 -1.71
C ILE A 6 -11.79 -13.58 -1.08
N LYS A 7 -12.23 -14.72 -0.54
CA LYS A 7 -11.31 -15.74 0.01
C LYS A 7 -10.37 -16.30 -1.06
N ALA A 8 -10.86 -16.49 -2.29
CA ALA A 8 -10.05 -16.96 -3.41
C ALA A 8 -9.04 -15.91 -3.89
N ALA A 9 -9.42 -14.63 -3.98
CA ALA A 9 -8.49 -13.56 -4.32
C ALA A 9 -7.42 -13.37 -3.23
N LEU A 10 -7.82 -13.44 -1.95
CA LEU A 10 -6.90 -13.39 -0.82
C LEU A 10 -5.95 -14.59 -0.85
N ALA A 11 -6.46 -15.81 -1.08
CA ALA A 11 -5.67 -17.03 -1.16
C ALA A 11 -4.76 -17.06 -2.40
N ALA A 12 -5.20 -16.51 -3.53
CA ALA A 12 -4.38 -16.41 -4.75
C ALA A 12 -3.24 -15.39 -4.56
N ALA A 13 -3.54 -14.25 -3.93
CA ALA A 13 -2.52 -13.26 -3.56
C ALA A 13 -1.53 -13.86 -2.55
N LEU A 14 -2.00 -14.49 -1.47
CA LEU A 14 -1.16 -15.19 -0.49
C LEU A 14 -0.35 -16.33 -1.13
N GLY A 15 -0.93 -17.10 -2.05
CA GLY A 15 -0.25 -18.16 -2.78
C GLY A 15 0.86 -17.63 -3.68
N ALA A 16 0.61 -16.54 -4.41
CA ALA A 16 1.62 -15.86 -5.23
C ALA A 16 2.75 -15.26 -4.36
N LEU A 17 2.42 -14.74 -3.18
CA LEU A 17 3.37 -14.19 -2.21
C LEU A 17 4.26 -15.26 -1.57
N CYS A 18 3.69 -16.41 -1.19
CA CYS A 18 4.44 -17.53 -0.63
C CYS A 18 5.43 -18.13 -1.65
N ALA A 19 5.17 -17.98 -2.95
CA ALA A 19 6.01 -18.53 -4.01
C ALA A 19 7.29 -17.71 -4.31
N TYR A 20 7.31 -16.39 -4.03
CA TYR A 20 8.37 -15.49 -4.50
C TYR A 20 9.34 -14.95 -3.43
N GLY A 21 9.33 -15.54 -2.23
CA GLY A 21 10.46 -15.45 -1.31
C GLY A 21 10.14 -14.83 0.05
N ILE A 22 10.90 -15.27 1.05
CA ILE A 22 10.83 -14.83 2.45
C ILE A 22 10.99 -13.30 2.58
N GLN A 23 11.68 -12.66 1.64
CA GLN A 23 12.03 -11.24 1.68
C GLN A 23 10.84 -10.30 1.41
N LEU A 24 9.95 -10.65 0.49
CA LEU A 24 8.73 -9.87 0.22
C LEU A 24 7.55 -10.26 1.15
N LEU A 25 7.62 -11.45 1.74
CA LEU A 25 6.60 -11.96 2.65
C LEU A 25 6.37 -11.04 3.86
N VAL A 26 7.46 -10.61 4.51
CA VAL A 26 7.36 -9.77 5.73
C VAL A 26 6.69 -8.42 5.43
N PRO A 27 7.14 -7.61 4.45
CA PRO A 27 6.47 -6.36 4.10
C PRO A 27 4.99 -6.53 3.76
N VAL A 28 4.63 -7.58 3.01
CA VAL A 28 3.24 -7.79 2.61
C VAL A 28 2.37 -8.26 3.76
N LEU A 29 2.90 -9.08 4.68
CA LEU A 29 2.18 -9.43 5.91
C LEU A 29 1.91 -8.20 6.77
N VAL A 30 2.90 -7.31 6.92
CA VAL A 30 2.71 -6.03 7.61
C VAL A 30 1.60 -5.24 6.94
N LEU A 31 1.65 -5.07 5.62
CA LEU A 31 0.60 -4.38 4.87
C LEU A 31 -0.78 -4.98 5.10
N LEU A 32 -0.93 -6.31 5.02
CA LEU A 32 -2.20 -6.99 5.28
C LEU A 32 -2.73 -6.72 6.69
N VAL A 33 -1.87 -6.77 7.70
CA VAL A 33 -2.26 -6.47 9.09
C VAL A 33 -2.75 -5.03 9.21
N VAL A 34 -2.00 -4.06 8.67
CA VAL A 34 -2.40 -2.65 8.76
C VAL A 34 -3.71 -2.40 7.98
N MET A 35 -3.90 -3.03 6.82
CA MET A 35 -5.15 -2.94 6.04
C MET A 35 -6.37 -3.46 6.81
N VAL A 36 -6.21 -4.55 7.57
CA VAL A 36 -7.26 -5.10 8.43
C VAL A 36 -7.57 -4.13 9.58
N LEU A 37 -6.54 -3.58 10.23
CA LEU A 37 -6.72 -2.60 11.31
C LEU A 37 -7.41 -1.32 10.80
N ASP A 38 -7.02 -0.81 9.64
CA ASP A 38 -7.67 0.35 9.04
C ASP A 38 -9.13 0.07 8.71
N TYR A 39 -9.43 -1.10 8.14
CA TYR A 39 -10.82 -1.48 7.87
C TYR A 39 -11.65 -1.53 9.17
N ILE A 40 -11.12 -2.15 10.23
CA ILE A 40 -11.81 -2.20 11.53
C ILE A 40 -12.03 -0.79 12.09
N THR A 41 -11.00 0.06 12.10
CA THR A 41 -11.12 1.43 12.64
C THR A 41 -12.07 2.30 11.80
N GLY A 42 -12.05 2.16 10.47
CA GLY A 42 -12.98 2.85 9.57
C GLY A 42 -14.44 2.41 9.76
N MET A 43 -14.67 1.12 9.98
CA MET A 43 -16.00 0.61 10.32
C MET A 43 -16.47 1.11 11.69
N THR A 44 -15.59 1.16 12.69
CA THR A 44 -15.91 1.72 14.02
C THR A 44 -16.27 3.20 13.93
N LYS A 45 -15.53 3.98 13.12
CA LYS A 45 -15.86 5.39 12.85
C LYS A 45 -17.25 5.53 12.22
N ALA A 46 -17.55 4.74 11.19
CA ALA A 46 -18.86 4.77 10.52
C ALA A 46 -19.99 4.36 11.48
N TRP A 47 -19.72 3.45 12.42
CA TRP A 47 -20.68 3.10 13.46
C TRP A 47 -20.93 4.28 14.40
N ASN A 48 -19.87 4.89 14.92
CA ASN A 48 -20.00 6.03 15.83
C ASN A 48 -20.72 7.23 15.19
N ALA A 49 -20.56 7.42 13.88
CA ALA A 49 -21.26 8.44 13.10
C ALA A 49 -22.72 8.08 12.76
N GLY A 50 -23.17 6.84 13.00
CA GLY A 50 -24.50 6.37 12.61
C GLY A 50 -24.69 6.14 11.10
N GLU A 51 -23.61 6.20 10.31
CA GLU A 51 -23.61 6.10 8.84
C GLU A 51 -23.26 4.69 8.34
N LEU A 52 -23.42 3.68 9.21
CA LEU A 52 -23.03 2.31 8.90
C LEU A 52 -23.90 1.76 7.75
N SER A 53 -23.27 1.56 6.60
CA SER A 53 -23.93 0.95 5.45
C SER A 53 -23.05 -0.10 4.80
N SER A 54 -23.66 -1.14 4.25
CA SER A 54 -22.95 -2.19 3.51
C SER A 54 -22.18 -1.62 2.31
N ARG A 55 -22.61 -0.47 1.77
CA ARG A 55 -21.93 0.26 0.71
C ARG A 55 -20.59 0.82 1.18
N VAL A 56 -20.53 1.41 2.38
CA VAL A 56 -19.30 1.93 2.99
C VAL A 56 -18.30 0.78 3.24
N GLY A 57 -18.78 -0.32 3.81
CA GLY A 57 -17.94 -1.51 4.04
C GLY A 57 -17.41 -2.14 2.74
N LEU A 58 -18.24 -2.24 1.70
CA LEU A 58 -17.82 -2.77 0.40
C LEU A 58 -16.78 -1.88 -0.28
N TRP A 59 -16.95 -0.56 -0.23
CA TRP A 59 -15.95 0.38 -0.76
C TRP A 59 -14.63 0.23 0.00
N GLY A 60 -14.67 0.11 1.33
CA GLY A 60 -13.48 -0.17 2.13
C GLY A 60 -12.69 -1.38 1.60
N ILE A 61 -13.37 -2.50 1.39
CA ILE A 61 -12.76 -3.73 0.85
C ILE A 61 -12.23 -3.53 -0.57
N LEU A 62 -12.97 -2.85 -1.45
CA LEU A 62 -12.53 -2.61 -2.83
C LEU A 62 -11.23 -1.80 -2.89
N LYS A 63 -11.06 -0.77 -2.03
CA LYS A 63 -9.79 -0.04 -1.91
C LYS A 63 -8.65 -0.97 -1.54
N LYS A 64 -8.88 -1.84 -0.54
CA LYS A 64 -7.88 -2.81 -0.07
C LYS A 64 -7.47 -3.80 -1.16
N VAL A 65 -8.43 -4.31 -1.93
CA VAL A 65 -8.12 -5.19 -3.08
C VAL A 65 -7.29 -4.44 -4.14
N GLY A 66 -7.60 -3.17 -4.40
CA GLY A 66 -6.80 -2.32 -5.28
C GLY A 66 -5.33 -2.21 -4.86
N TYR A 67 -5.05 -2.20 -3.55
CA TYR A 67 -3.67 -2.14 -3.05
C TYR A 67 -2.88 -3.41 -3.37
N LEU A 68 -3.52 -4.58 -3.31
CA LEU A 68 -2.89 -5.83 -3.74
C LEU A 68 -2.57 -5.84 -5.23
N VAL A 69 -3.43 -5.23 -6.05
CA VAL A 69 -3.15 -5.04 -7.48
C VAL A 69 -1.93 -4.14 -7.69
N ILE A 70 -1.83 -3.03 -6.95
CA ILE A 70 -0.67 -2.11 -7.00
C ILE A 70 0.63 -2.84 -6.62
N VAL A 71 0.60 -3.66 -5.55
CA VAL A 71 1.74 -4.51 -5.18
C VAL A 71 2.12 -5.47 -6.30
N GLY A 72 1.13 -6.09 -6.97
CA GLY A 72 1.35 -6.95 -8.12
C GLY A 72 2.03 -6.22 -9.28
N VAL A 73 1.59 -5.00 -9.60
CA VAL A 73 2.24 -4.14 -10.60
C VAL A 73 3.69 -3.84 -10.22
N ALA A 74 3.95 -3.51 -8.96
CA ALA A 74 5.31 -3.24 -8.49
C ALA A 74 6.23 -4.47 -8.58
N CYS A 75 5.70 -5.67 -8.33
CA CYS A 75 6.45 -6.92 -8.52
C CYS A 75 6.80 -7.18 -10.00
N VAL A 76 5.90 -6.83 -10.92
CA VAL A 76 6.18 -6.91 -12.37
C VAL A 76 7.30 -5.95 -12.75
N VAL A 77 7.32 -4.74 -12.18
CA VAL A 77 8.42 -3.78 -12.40
C VAL A 77 9.75 -4.34 -11.90
N ASP A 78 9.81 -4.89 -10.68
CA ASP A 78 11.04 -5.53 -10.17
C ASP A 78 11.52 -6.67 -11.07
N TRP A 79 10.59 -7.47 -11.61
CA TRP A 79 10.93 -8.54 -12.55
C TRP A 79 11.54 -7.99 -13.85
N LEU A 80 10.97 -6.92 -14.41
CA LEU A 80 11.50 -6.26 -15.61
C LEU A 80 12.89 -5.65 -15.37
N LEU A 81 13.10 -5.02 -14.21
CA LEU A 81 14.40 -4.43 -13.85
C LEU A 81 15.49 -5.51 -13.79
N ARG A 82 15.19 -6.66 -13.20
CA ARG A 82 16.13 -7.81 -13.16
C ARG A 82 16.41 -8.36 -14.54
N TYR A 83 15.38 -8.59 -15.32
CA TYR A 83 15.53 -9.10 -16.69
C TYR A 83 16.42 -8.18 -17.53
N GLY A 84 16.26 -6.85 -17.40
CA GLY A 84 17.13 -5.87 -18.02
C GLY A 84 18.57 -5.90 -17.49
N ALA A 85 18.75 -5.95 -16.16
CA ALA A 85 20.07 -6.01 -15.54
C ALA A 85 20.86 -7.28 -15.94
N ASP A 86 20.21 -8.44 -15.90
CA ASP A 86 20.79 -9.72 -16.30
C ASP A 86 21.21 -9.69 -17.78
N SER A 87 20.40 -9.07 -18.64
CA SER A 87 20.71 -8.90 -20.07
C SER A 87 21.95 -8.02 -20.31
N LEU A 88 22.26 -7.12 -19.38
CA LEU A 88 23.45 -6.26 -19.40
C LEU A 88 24.66 -6.90 -18.69
N GLY A 89 24.53 -8.13 -18.20
CA GLY A 89 25.56 -8.81 -17.41
C GLY A 89 25.74 -8.25 -16.00
N TRP A 90 24.79 -7.44 -15.51
CA TRP A 90 24.79 -6.89 -14.16
C TRP A 90 23.98 -7.76 -13.22
N ASN A 91 24.61 -8.27 -12.16
CA ASN A 91 23.93 -9.09 -11.17
C ASN A 91 23.25 -8.19 -10.13
N TRP A 92 21.92 -8.09 -10.18
CA TRP A 92 21.16 -7.19 -9.32
C TRP A 92 21.09 -7.71 -7.87
N PRO A 93 21.63 -6.99 -6.87
CA PRO A 93 21.78 -7.54 -5.52
C PRO A 93 20.50 -7.51 -4.67
N VAL A 94 19.41 -6.87 -5.13
CA VAL A 94 18.21 -6.61 -4.30
C VAL A 94 16.91 -7.09 -4.96
N ASP A 95 16.53 -8.32 -4.69
CA ASP A 95 15.41 -8.69 -3.82
C ASP A 95 14.13 -7.80 -3.80
N PHE A 96 13.50 -7.40 -4.92
CA PHE A 96 12.18 -6.70 -4.93
C PHE A 96 12.19 -5.29 -4.30
N LEU A 97 13.19 -4.48 -4.68
CA LEU A 97 13.37 -3.14 -4.13
C LEU A 97 12.16 -2.24 -4.40
N PHE A 98 11.64 -2.24 -5.63
CA PHE A 98 10.56 -1.34 -6.02
C PHE A 98 9.24 -1.70 -5.32
N ALA A 99 8.87 -2.98 -5.29
CA ALA A 99 7.72 -3.47 -4.56
C ALA A 99 7.82 -3.16 -3.07
N SER A 100 9.01 -3.26 -2.46
CA SER A 100 9.22 -2.91 -1.05
C SER A 100 8.92 -1.43 -0.78
N ILE A 101 9.37 -0.52 -1.64
CA ILE A 101 9.09 0.92 -1.51
C ILE A 101 7.59 1.19 -1.65
N VAL A 102 6.94 0.60 -2.66
CA VAL A 102 5.49 0.74 -2.88
C VAL A 102 4.69 0.24 -1.68
N ILE A 103 5.08 -0.90 -1.10
CA ILE A 103 4.45 -1.45 0.11
C ILE A 103 4.61 -0.49 1.29
N ILE A 104 5.79 0.08 1.51
CA ILE A 104 6.02 1.06 2.58
C ILE A 104 5.13 2.28 2.39
N TRP A 105 5.03 2.81 1.17
CA TRP A 105 4.14 3.92 0.84
C TRP A 105 2.66 3.58 1.14
N LEU A 106 2.20 2.39 0.77
CA LEU A 106 0.85 1.91 1.09
C LEU A 106 0.62 1.78 2.60
N VAL A 107 1.60 1.25 3.34
CA VAL A 107 1.54 1.15 4.82
C VAL A 107 1.42 2.53 5.45
N ILE A 108 2.19 3.52 5.01
CA ILE A 108 2.10 4.89 5.53
C ILE A 108 0.70 5.48 5.31
N ASN A 109 0.12 5.27 4.12
CA ASN A 109 -1.26 5.70 3.82
C ASN A 109 -2.29 5.05 4.76
N GLU A 110 -2.14 3.75 5.02
CA GLU A 110 -3.02 3.01 5.92
C GLU A 110 -2.89 3.48 7.38
N LEU A 111 -1.66 3.72 7.84
CA LEU A 111 -1.42 4.27 9.17
C LEU A 111 -2.04 5.67 9.33
N LEU A 112 -1.94 6.53 8.31
CA LEU A 112 -2.60 7.85 8.33
C LEU A 112 -4.13 7.71 8.44
N SER A 113 -4.72 6.82 7.63
CA SER A 113 -6.17 6.55 7.69
C SER A 113 -6.60 6.02 9.07
N ILE A 114 -5.82 5.14 9.70
CA ILE A 114 -6.07 4.68 11.07
C ILE A 114 -6.07 5.85 12.05
N LEU A 115 -5.07 6.73 11.99
CA LEU A 115 -4.99 7.88 12.91
C LEU A 115 -6.17 8.83 12.74
N GLU A 116 -6.62 9.05 11.50
CA GLU A 116 -7.82 9.84 11.20
C GLU A 116 -9.09 9.17 11.74
N ASN A 117 -9.22 7.84 11.59
CA ASN A 117 -10.36 7.09 12.08
C ASN A 117 -10.43 7.10 13.60
N VAL A 118 -9.29 6.85 14.27
CA VAL A 118 -9.18 6.87 15.73
C VAL A 118 -9.45 8.27 16.29
N SER A 119 -8.92 9.32 15.66
CA SER A 119 -9.19 10.71 16.04
C SER A 119 -10.68 11.07 15.88
N ALA A 120 -11.35 10.57 14.85
CA ALA A 120 -12.78 10.83 14.63
C ALA A 120 -13.69 10.15 15.65
N ILE A 121 -13.22 9.10 16.33
CA ILE A 121 -13.94 8.42 17.42
C ILE A 121 -13.71 9.14 18.77
N GLY A 122 -12.87 10.19 18.81
CA GLY A 122 -12.60 10.99 20.01
C GLY A 122 -11.47 10.45 20.89
N ALA A 123 -10.71 9.46 20.41
CA ALA A 123 -9.54 8.97 21.12
C ALA A 123 -8.36 9.95 20.98
N PRO A 124 -7.54 10.14 22.04
CA PRO A 124 -6.40 11.05 21.99
C PRO A 124 -5.31 10.49 21.08
N VAL A 125 -5.09 11.14 19.94
CA VAL A 125 -3.98 10.81 19.02
C VAL A 125 -2.85 11.83 19.20
N PRO A 126 -1.61 11.41 19.52
CA PRO A 126 -0.48 12.32 19.60
C PRO A 126 -0.21 13.01 18.25
N GLY A 127 -0.22 14.34 18.23
CA GLY A 127 -0.05 15.12 16.99
C GLY A 127 1.27 14.85 16.26
N PHE A 128 2.32 14.44 16.98
CA PHE A 128 3.60 14.08 16.37
C PHE A 128 3.51 12.86 15.44
N MET A 129 2.61 11.91 15.73
CA MET A 129 2.46 10.70 14.91
C MET A 129 1.88 11.05 13.53
N GLN A 130 0.83 11.87 13.50
CA GLN A 130 0.25 12.35 12.24
C GLN A 130 1.25 13.20 11.45
N ALA A 131 1.97 14.09 12.13
CA ALA A 131 2.97 14.95 11.49
C ALA A 131 4.12 14.13 10.88
N LEU A 132 4.63 13.14 11.60
CA LEU A 132 5.70 12.26 11.13
C LEU A 132 5.27 11.46 9.91
N LEU A 133 4.12 10.79 9.96
CA LEU A 133 3.63 9.97 8.85
C LEU A 133 3.31 10.82 7.61
N LYS A 134 2.77 12.03 7.79
CA LYS A 134 2.58 12.97 6.66
C LYS A 134 3.90 13.36 6.02
N LYS A 135 4.93 13.67 6.82
CA LYS A 135 6.27 13.97 6.30
C LYS A 135 6.88 12.80 5.53
N LEU A 136 6.74 11.57 6.05
CA LEU A 136 7.24 10.37 5.36
C LEU A 136 6.53 10.14 4.02
N LYS A 137 5.21 10.35 3.98
CA LYS A 137 4.44 10.29 2.73
C LYS A 137 4.90 11.32 1.71
N VAL A 138 4.93 12.60 2.11
CA VAL A 138 5.33 13.72 1.25
C VAL A 138 6.74 13.51 0.73
N HIS A 139 7.68 13.11 1.58
CA HIS A 139 9.05 12.83 1.13
C HIS A 139 9.13 11.68 0.11
N THR A 140 8.26 10.67 0.22
CA THR A 140 8.19 9.57 -0.75
C THR A 140 7.59 10.02 -2.10
N GLU A 141 6.68 11.00 -2.07
CA GLU A 141 6.03 11.58 -3.27
C GLU A 141 6.93 12.62 -3.95
N ASP A 142 7.50 13.57 -3.19
CA ASP A 142 8.36 14.64 -3.70
C ASP A 142 9.69 14.12 -4.27
N THR A 143 10.27 13.08 -3.65
CA THR A 143 11.50 12.45 -4.18
C THR A 143 11.28 11.83 -5.58
N ALA A 144 10.03 11.47 -5.91
CA ALA A 144 9.66 10.98 -7.24
C ALA A 144 9.46 12.13 -8.26
N GLU A 145 8.99 13.30 -7.82
CA GLU A 145 8.77 14.47 -8.68
C GLU A 145 10.07 15.24 -8.98
N GLU A 146 10.98 15.41 -8.01
CA GLU A 146 12.23 16.17 -8.16
C GLU A 146 13.26 15.47 -9.08
N ASN A 147 13.06 14.18 -9.39
CA ASN A 147 13.95 13.38 -10.24
C ASN A 147 13.35 12.96 -11.60
N LEU A 148 12.17 13.48 -11.96
CA LEU A 148 11.70 13.40 -13.34
C LEU A 148 12.43 14.50 -14.15
N PRO A 149 13.08 14.18 -15.29
CA PRO A 149 13.61 15.22 -16.15
C PRO A 149 12.44 16.12 -16.55
N GLY A 150 12.47 17.36 -16.06
CA GLY A 150 11.46 18.35 -16.37
C GLY A 150 11.29 18.44 -17.88
N GLU A 151 10.04 18.46 -18.33
CA GLU A 151 9.70 18.86 -19.69
C GLU A 151 10.41 20.18 -19.98
N GLU A 152 11.42 20.14 -20.86
CA GLU A 152 11.97 21.35 -21.45
C GLU A 152 10.78 22.05 -22.15
N ASN A 153 10.42 23.23 -21.65
CA ASN A 153 9.53 24.16 -22.31
C ASN A 153 10.04 24.38 -23.75
N SER A 154 9.40 23.71 -24.71
CA SER A 154 9.51 24.02 -26.13
C SER A 154 8.53 25.15 -26.47
N ASP A 155 8.87 26.37 -26.04
CA ASP A 155 8.32 27.60 -26.62
C ASP A 155 9.45 28.29 -27.41
N GLU A 156 9.62 27.86 -28.66
CA GLU A 156 10.19 28.67 -29.75
C GLU A 156 9.18 28.73 -30.92
#